data_AF-A0A1E7F5Z2-F1
#
_entry.id   AF-A0A1E7F5Z2-F1
#
_cell.length_a   1.000
_cell.length_b   1.000
_cell.length_c   1.000
_cell.angle_alpha   90.00
_cell.angle_beta   90.00
_cell.angle_gamma   90.00
#
_symmetry.space_group_name_H-M   'P 1'
#
loop_
_entity.id
_entity.type
_entity.pdbx_description
1 polymer ?
#
loop_
_entity_poly.entity_id
_entity_poly.type
_entity_poly.pdbx_seq_one_letter_code
_entity_poly.pdbx_strand_id
1 'polypeptide(L)'
;MPKPKVVKGSSSTAKHSKSNRGTSSSSSPGGAVQIVLNVAATLASVQSDSNSVPRKKVVAFAKFEGVMGTSTFANALTKLKKLNLVTLSSGSIDVTDKGMSQAKITDMSSVRNEDFHEKVKDKFKLKTKARDLFGELSDGRTRNKKEIAAAIGCKMNSTWANMLTPLKKLDIIDFDRETIWLADDMFPVGGRPTLK
;
A
#
# COMPACT_ATOMS: atom_id res chain seq x y z
N MET A 1 -9.58 62.19 37.27
CA MET A 1 -8.39 61.31 37.19
C MET A 1 -8.63 60.18 36.21
N PRO A 2 -8.08 60.21 34.99
CA PRO A 2 -7.99 59.03 34.12
C PRO A 2 -6.57 58.41 34.19
N LYS A 3 -6.48 57.10 34.42
CA LYS A 3 -5.23 56.32 34.37
C LYS A 3 -4.80 56.07 32.92
N PRO A 4 -3.50 56.08 32.59
CA PRO A 4 -2.99 55.92 31.24
C PRO A 4 -2.95 54.46 30.73
N LYS A 5 -3.05 54.35 29.39
CA LYS A 5 -2.90 53.17 28.52
C LYS A 5 -1.61 52.37 28.82
N VAL A 6 -1.75 51.05 28.96
CA VAL A 6 -0.63 50.10 28.83
C VAL A 6 -0.61 49.58 27.39
N VAL A 7 0.44 49.97 26.67
CA VAL A 7 0.77 49.51 25.31
C VAL A 7 1.43 48.14 25.43
N LYS A 8 0.86 47.10 24.83
CA LYS A 8 1.44 45.75 24.79
C LYS A 8 2.36 45.65 23.57
N GLY A 9 3.63 45.38 23.84
CA GLY A 9 4.73 45.41 22.88
C GLY A 9 4.66 44.37 21.76
N SER A 10 5.27 44.76 20.65
CA SER A 10 5.45 44.06 19.38
C SER A 10 6.08 42.66 19.53
N SER A 11 5.45 41.64 18.96
CA SER A 11 6.08 40.34 18.73
C SER A 11 6.72 40.31 17.35
N SER A 12 8.03 40.10 17.33
CA SER A 12 8.93 40.04 16.18
C SER A 12 8.52 38.96 15.17
N THR A 13 8.25 39.36 13.93
CA THR A 13 8.11 38.48 12.76
C THR A 13 9.49 37.91 12.39
N ALA A 14 9.75 36.66 12.72
CA ALA A 14 10.96 35.95 12.29
C ALA A 14 10.86 35.63 10.78
N LYS A 15 11.64 36.36 9.96
CA LYS A 15 11.88 36.06 8.55
C LYS A 15 12.62 34.71 8.44
N HIS A 16 11.94 33.67 7.98
CA HIS A 16 12.61 32.46 7.51
C HIS A 16 13.40 32.79 6.24
N SER A 17 14.72 32.83 6.36
CA SER A 17 15.64 32.90 5.24
C SER A 17 15.58 31.59 4.44
N LYS A 18 15.27 31.71 3.15
CA LYS A 18 15.42 30.64 2.17
C LYS A 18 16.90 30.30 2.05
N SER A 19 17.33 29.25 2.74
CA SER A 19 18.63 28.63 2.49
C SER A 19 18.52 27.79 1.22
N ASN A 20 18.98 28.37 0.12
CA ASN A 20 19.14 27.70 -1.16
C ASN A 20 20.42 26.85 -1.11
N ARG A 21 20.33 25.63 -0.58
CA ARG A 21 21.46 24.70 -0.55
C ARG A 21 21.36 23.76 -1.75
N GLY A 22 21.94 24.21 -2.86
CA GLY A 22 22.33 23.33 -3.96
C GLY A 22 23.20 22.21 -3.37
N THR A 23 22.62 21.01 -3.31
CA THR A 23 23.31 19.81 -2.86
C THR A 23 23.23 18.84 -4.01
N SER A 24 24.29 18.81 -4.81
CA SER A 24 24.62 17.68 -5.67
C SER A 24 24.95 16.49 -4.77
N SER A 25 23.91 15.82 -4.25
CA SER A 25 24.07 14.54 -3.59
C SER A 25 23.90 13.44 -4.63
N SER A 26 24.87 12.54 -4.69
CA SER A 26 24.70 11.18 -5.18
C SER A 26 23.52 10.58 -4.41
N SER A 27 22.33 10.77 -4.97
CA SER A 27 21.07 10.50 -4.28
C SER A 27 20.75 9.03 -4.43
N SER A 28 21.35 8.22 -3.55
CA SER A 28 20.77 6.92 -3.23
C SER A 28 19.29 7.17 -2.92
N PRO A 29 18.36 6.56 -3.67
CA PRO A 29 16.95 6.81 -3.48
C PRO A 29 16.60 6.50 -2.02
N GLY A 30 15.98 7.45 -1.31
CA GLY A 30 15.55 7.20 0.08
C GLY A 30 14.71 5.91 0.16
N GLY A 31 14.70 5.21 1.29
CA GLY A 31 14.22 3.82 1.39
C GLY A 31 12.92 3.50 0.64
N ALA A 32 11.89 4.35 0.77
CA ALA A 32 10.62 4.17 0.04
C ALA A 32 10.73 4.25 -1.49
N VAL A 33 11.63 5.09 -2.01
CA VAL A 33 11.88 5.27 -3.45
C VAL A 33 12.52 4.02 -4.03
N GLN A 34 13.52 3.47 -3.33
CA GLN A 34 14.17 2.22 -3.75
C GLN A 34 13.23 1.02 -3.67
N ILE A 35 12.39 0.96 -2.63
CA ILE A 35 11.37 -0.10 -2.50
C ILE A 35 10.41 -0.07 -3.69
N VAL A 36 9.86 1.09 -4.04
CA VAL A 36 8.95 1.21 -5.19
C VAL A 36 9.62 0.79 -6.50
N LEU A 37 10.90 1.14 -6.69
CA LEU A 37 11.68 0.73 -7.86
C LEU A 37 11.88 -0.79 -7.91
N ASN A 38 12.31 -1.40 -6.80
CA ASN A 38 12.51 -2.84 -6.71
C ASN A 38 11.21 -3.59 -7.00
N VAL A 39 10.10 -3.17 -6.39
CA VAL A 39 8.78 -3.76 -6.62
C VAL A 39 8.36 -3.64 -8.09
N ALA A 40 8.49 -2.45 -8.69
CA ALA A 40 8.11 -2.24 -10.08
C ALA A 40 8.96 -3.09 -11.03
N ALA A 41 10.28 -3.14 -10.82
CA ALA A 41 11.21 -3.91 -11.64
C ALA A 41 10.98 -5.43 -11.50
N THR A 42 10.75 -5.90 -10.28
CA THR A 42 10.41 -7.31 -10.01
C THR A 42 9.09 -7.70 -10.67
N LEU A 43 8.08 -6.84 -10.65
CA LEU A 43 6.81 -7.14 -11.33
C LEU A 43 6.92 -7.08 -12.85
N ALA A 44 7.78 -6.21 -13.37
CA ALA A 44 8.12 -6.13 -14.79
C ALA A 44 8.87 -7.38 -15.24
N SER A 45 9.85 -7.88 -14.46
CA SER A 45 10.62 -9.08 -14.82
C SER A 45 9.79 -10.36 -14.83
N VAL A 46 8.69 -10.41 -14.06
CA VAL A 46 7.76 -11.55 -14.04
C VAL A 46 6.75 -11.49 -15.21
N GLN A 47 6.42 -10.30 -15.72
CA GLN A 47 5.57 -10.14 -16.90
C GLN A 47 6.44 -10.15 -18.16
N SER A 48 6.70 -11.35 -18.69
CA SER A 48 7.66 -11.64 -19.76
C SER A 48 7.52 -10.81 -21.06
N ASP A 49 6.40 -10.11 -21.27
CA ASP A 49 6.08 -9.45 -22.53
C ASP A 49 6.10 -7.91 -22.47
N SER A 50 6.20 -7.28 -21.29
CA SER A 50 6.30 -5.82 -21.20
C SER A 50 6.90 -5.32 -19.88
N ASN A 51 7.74 -4.29 -19.94
CA ASN A 51 8.20 -3.55 -18.76
C ASN A 51 7.10 -2.68 -18.12
N SER A 52 5.86 -2.78 -18.60
CA SER A 52 4.70 -2.03 -18.13
C SER A 52 3.97 -2.79 -17.03
N VAL A 53 3.94 -2.21 -15.83
CA VAL A 53 3.26 -2.83 -14.69
C VAL A 53 2.07 -1.97 -14.29
N PRO A 54 0.87 -2.56 -14.08
CA PRO A 54 -0.27 -1.83 -13.55
C PRO A 54 0.07 -1.15 -12.22
N ARG A 55 -0.18 0.17 -12.14
CA ARG A 55 0.17 0.99 -10.96
C ARG A 55 -0.46 0.45 -9.68
N LYS A 56 -1.69 -0.07 -9.76
CA LYS A 56 -2.38 -0.68 -8.61
C LYS A 56 -1.59 -1.85 -8.00
N LYS A 57 -1.03 -2.73 -8.84
CA LYS A 57 -0.19 -3.85 -8.38
C LYS A 57 1.08 -3.35 -7.68
N VAL A 58 1.78 -2.39 -8.28
CA VAL A 58 2.97 -1.79 -7.67
C VAL A 58 2.65 -1.14 -6.33
N VAL A 59 1.51 -0.45 -6.20
CA VAL A 59 1.05 0.12 -4.93
C VAL A 59 0.81 -0.96 -3.88
N ALA A 60 0.10 -2.03 -4.22
CA ALA A 60 -0.20 -3.12 -3.29
C ALA A 60 1.08 -3.77 -2.74
N PHE A 61 2.03 -4.10 -3.61
CA PHE A 61 3.32 -4.65 -3.20
C PHE A 61 4.23 -3.64 -2.49
N ALA A 62 4.26 -2.38 -2.91
CA ALA A 62 5.04 -1.36 -2.21
C ALA A 62 4.50 -1.09 -0.80
N LYS A 63 3.18 -1.11 -0.61
CA LYS A 63 2.55 -1.05 0.73
C LYS A 63 3.05 -2.18 1.62
N PHE A 64 3.26 -3.37 1.07
CA PHE A 64 3.76 -4.53 1.79
C PHE A 64 5.22 -4.37 2.24
N GLU A 65 6.10 -4.00 1.31
CA GLU A 65 7.53 -3.75 1.55
C GLU A 65 7.80 -2.55 2.47
N GLY A 66 6.76 -1.81 2.87
CA GLY A 66 6.84 -0.80 3.93
C GLY A 66 6.50 0.62 3.48
N VAL A 67 6.14 0.83 2.21
CA VAL A 67 5.77 2.16 1.68
C VAL A 67 4.31 2.46 2.01
N MET A 68 4.08 3.00 3.20
CA MET A 68 2.74 3.35 3.67
C MET A 68 2.33 4.76 3.23
N GLY A 69 1.07 4.89 2.82
CA GLY A 69 0.47 6.16 2.44
C GLY A 69 0.54 6.46 0.95
N THR A 70 -0.59 6.91 0.41
CA THR A 70 -0.72 7.32 -1.00
C THR A 70 0.22 8.47 -1.35
N SER A 71 0.42 9.41 -0.42
CA SER A 71 1.34 10.54 -0.57
C SER A 71 2.81 10.09 -0.62
N THR A 72 3.23 9.16 0.24
CA THR A 72 4.59 8.60 0.25
C THR A 72 4.89 7.90 -1.07
N PHE A 73 3.96 7.07 -1.54
CA PHE A 73 4.09 6.37 -2.82
C PHE A 73 4.13 7.35 -4.01
N ALA A 74 3.24 8.35 -4.04
CA ALA A 74 3.22 9.38 -5.08
C ALA A 74 4.52 10.20 -5.10
N ASN A 75 5.06 10.54 -3.93
CA ASN A 75 6.34 11.23 -3.79
C ASN A 75 7.50 10.36 -4.28
N ALA A 76 7.49 9.07 -3.97
CA ALA A 76 8.47 8.11 -4.46
C ALA A 76 8.43 7.99 -6.00
N LEU A 77 7.25 7.80 -6.59
CA LEU A 77 7.08 7.78 -8.05
C LEU A 77 7.55 9.07 -8.72
N THR A 78 7.23 10.23 -8.12
CA THR A 78 7.67 11.53 -8.64
C THR A 78 9.20 11.62 -8.68
N LYS A 79 9.89 11.10 -7.65
CA LYS A 79 11.35 11.03 -7.62
C LYS A 79 11.91 10.06 -8.66
N LEU A 80 11.33 8.86 -8.79
CA LEU A 80 11.76 7.88 -9.80
C LEU A 80 11.62 8.42 -11.22
N LYS A 81 10.51 9.13 -11.52
CA LYS A 81 10.31 9.81 -12.80
C LYS A 81 11.39 10.89 -13.04
N LYS A 82 11.67 11.74 -12.04
CA LYS A 82 12.71 12.77 -12.14
C LYS A 82 14.11 12.19 -12.40
N LEU A 83 14.39 10.99 -11.89
CA LEU A 83 15.66 10.29 -12.08
C LEU A 83 15.73 9.49 -13.40
N ASN A 84 14.65 9.49 -14.20
CA ASN A 84 14.48 8.71 -15.42
C ASN A 84 14.61 7.19 -15.21
N LEU A 85 14.21 6.71 -14.03
CA LEU A 85 14.21 5.28 -13.69
C LEU A 85 12.88 4.61 -14.05
N VAL A 86 11.81 5.39 -14.15
CA VAL A 86 10.50 4.94 -14.60
C VAL A 86 9.84 5.98 -15.49
N THR A 87 9.04 5.53 -16.45
CA THR A 87 8.08 6.33 -17.19
C THR A 87 6.67 6.02 -16.69
N LEU A 88 5.83 7.06 -16.62
CA LEU A 88 4.47 6.94 -16.07
C LEU A 88 3.46 7.10 -17.19
N SER A 89 2.67 6.05 -17.41
CA SER A 89 1.55 6.02 -18.33
C SER A 89 0.21 6.12 -17.56
N SER A 90 -0.91 6.26 -18.25
CA SER A 90 -2.24 6.39 -17.64
C SER A 90 -2.68 5.05 -17.01
N GLY A 91 -2.22 4.77 -15.79
CA GLY A 91 -2.58 3.57 -15.03
C GLY A 91 -1.48 2.53 -14.90
N SER A 92 -0.36 2.68 -15.61
CA SER A 92 0.81 1.80 -15.52
C SER A 92 2.09 2.57 -15.17
N ILE A 93 3.11 1.81 -14.78
CA ILE A 93 4.47 2.25 -14.52
C ILE A 93 5.37 1.41 -15.42
N ASP A 94 6.10 2.07 -16.31
CA ASP A 94 7.05 1.44 -17.21
C ASP A 94 8.44 1.62 -16.60
N VAL A 95 9.14 0.52 -16.33
CA VAL A 95 10.51 0.60 -15.79
C VAL A 95 11.49 0.76 -16.94
N THR A 96 12.35 1.78 -16.88
CA THR A 96 13.38 2.00 -17.92
C THR A 96 14.56 1.05 -17.72
N ASP A 97 15.41 0.86 -18.73
CA ASP A 97 16.62 0.03 -18.62
C ASP A 97 17.55 0.50 -17.49
N LYS A 98 17.61 1.82 -17.30
CA LYS A 98 18.34 2.44 -16.18
C LYS A 98 17.70 2.09 -14.83
N GLY A 99 16.37 2.07 -14.77
CA GLY A 99 15.62 1.61 -13.60
C GLY A 99 15.90 0.15 -13.28
N MET A 100 15.85 -0.73 -14.28
CA MET A 100 16.14 -2.15 -14.15
C MET A 100 17.55 -2.41 -13.63
N SER A 101 18.54 -1.65 -14.12
CA SER A 101 19.94 -1.76 -13.69
C SER A 101 20.17 -1.31 -12.24
N GLN A 102 19.33 -0.42 -11.71
CA GLN A 102 19.42 0.08 -10.33
C GLN A 102 18.48 -0.64 -9.36
N ALA A 103 17.56 -1.44 -9.89
CA ALA A 103 16.63 -2.22 -9.09
C ALA A 103 17.31 -3.47 -8.53
N LYS A 104 16.98 -3.81 -7.30
CA LYS A 104 17.27 -5.11 -6.74
C LYS A 104 16.08 -6.01 -7.03
N ILE A 105 16.18 -6.80 -8.11
CA ILE A 105 15.14 -7.74 -8.51
C ILE A 105 15.15 -8.91 -7.53
N THR A 106 14.10 -9.02 -6.74
CA THR A 106 13.85 -10.21 -5.91
C THR A 106 13.18 -11.27 -6.77
N ASP A 107 13.65 -12.51 -6.69
CA ASP A 107 12.96 -13.65 -7.31
C ASP A 107 11.62 -13.87 -6.58
N MET A 108 10.52 -13.62 -7.30
CA MET A 108 9.16 -13.79 -6.80
C MET A 108 8.57 -15.16 -7.15
N SER A 109 9.31 -16.03 -7.84
CA SER A 109 8.82 -17.35 -8.25
C SER A 109 8.37 -18.21 -7.05
N SER A 110 8.90 -17.92 -5.86
CA SER A 110 8.61 -18.61 -4.61
C SER A 110 7.58 -17.92 -3.72
N VAL A 111 7.26 -16.64 -3.97
CA VAL A 111 6.37 -15.86 -3.10
C VAL A 111 4.93 -16.19 -3.43
N ARG A 112 4.21 -16.81 -2.49
CA ARG A 112 2.80 -17.16 -2.70
C ARG A 112 1.85 -16.14 -2.07
N ASN A 113 0.57 -16.16 -2.48
CA ASN A 113 -0.44 -15.29 -1.86
C ASN A 113 -0.61 -15.62 -0.37
N GLU A 114 -0.37 -16.86 0.05
CA GLU A 114 -0.42 -17.27 1.45
C GLU A 114 0.62 -16.51 2.31
N ASP A 115 1.84 -16.33 1.79
CA ASP A 115 2.89 -15.55 2.46
C ASP A 115 2.48 -14.07 2.58
N PHE A 116 1.78 -13.57 1.55
CA PHE A 116 1.21 -12.22 1.56
C PHE A 116 0.13 -12.09 2.63
N HIS A 117 -0.77 -13.07 2.73
CA HIS A 117 -1.86 -13.11 3.71
C HIS A 117 -1.33 -13.11 5.15
N GLU A 118 -0.34 -13.95 5.48
CA GLU A 118 0.21 -13.99 6.85
C GLU A 118 0.86 -12.67 7.26
N LYS A 119 1.63 -12.05 6.36
CA LYS A 119 2.24 -10.75 6.63
C LYS A 119 1.20 -9.65 6.79
N VAL A 120 0.11 -9.66 6.03
CA VAL A 120 -1.01 -8.73 6.22
C VAL A 120 -1.64 -8.93 7.60
N LYS A 121 -1.88 -10.18 8.02
CA LYS A 121 -2.45 -10.51 9.33
C LYS A 121 -1.57 -9.98 10.47
N ASP A 122 -0.25 -10.16 10.38
CA ASP A 122 0.70 -9.69 11.39
C ASP A 122 0.87 -8.18 11.39
N LYS A 123 1.00 -7.57 10.21
CA LYS A 123 1.21 -6.13 10.05
C LYS A 123 0.07 -5.30 10.63
N PHE A 124 -1.17 -5.71 10.37
CA PHE A 124 -2.35 -5.03 10.91
C PHE A 124 -2.76 -5.54 12.29
N LYS A 125 -1.99 -6.45 12.89
CA LYS A 125 -2.27 -7.06 14.20
C LYS A 125 -3.71 -7.55 14.28
N LEU A 126 -4.14 -8.29 13.26
CA LEU A 126 -5.52 -8.77 13.18
C LEU A 126 -5.83 -9.65 14.39
N LYS A 127 -6.96 -9.38 15.04
CA LYS A 127 -7.46 -10.18 16.16
C LYS A 127 -7.86 -11.58 15.66
N THR A 128 -7.91 -12.56 16.56
CA THR A 128 -8.21 -13.98 16.23
C THR A 128 -9.36 -14.14 15.25
N LYS A 129 -10.55 -13.58 15.55
CA LYS A 129 -11.72 -13.68 14.66
C LYS A 129 -11.53 -13.03 13.28
N ALA A 130 -10.74 -11.96 13.19
CA ALA A 130 -10.41 -11.36 11.90
C ALA A 130 -9.40 -12.21 11.12
N ARG A 131 -8.48 -12.92 11.81
CA ARG A 131 -7.58 -13.91 11.18
C ARG A 131 -8.35 -15.13 10.69
N ASP A 132 -9.32 -15.62 11.47
CA ASP A 132 -10.20 -16.73 11.09
C ASP A 132 -11.03 -16.37 9.85
N LEU A 133 -11.65 -15.17 9.86
CA LEU A 133 -12.36 -14.62 8.71
C LEU A 133 -11.46 -14.54 7.46
N PHE A 134 -10.23 -14.05 7.64
CA PHE A 134 -9.27 -13.96 6.54
C PHE A 134 -8.95 -15.36 5.99
N GLY A 135 -8.74 -16.36 6.86
CA GLY A 135 -8.50 -17.74 6.47
C GLY A 135 -9.63 -18.33 5.63
N GLU A 136 -10.88 -18.13 6.05
CA GLU A 136 -12.06 -18.62 5.30
C GLU A 136 -12.22 -18.00 3.92
N LEU A 137 -11.67 -16.80 3.69
CA LEU A 137 -11.75 -16.07 2.42
C LEU A 137 -10.46 -16.12 1.60
N SER A 138 -9.42 -16.80 2.12
CA SER A 138 -8.10 -16.91 1.48
C SER A 138 -8.13 -17.67 0.14
N ASP A 139 -9.16 -18.50 -0.04
CA ASP A 139 -9.46 -19.20 -1.30
C ASP A 139 -9.94 -18.26 -2.41
N GLY A 140 -10.11 -16.97 -2.12
CA GLY A 140 -10.60 -15.98 -3.07
C GLY A 140 -12.08 -16.14 -3.40
N ARG A 141 -12.87 -16.91 -2.65
CA ARG A 141 -14.29 -17.05 -2.95
C ARG A 141 -15.12 -15.94 -2.33
N THR A 142 -16.20 -15.59 -3.01
CA THR A 142 -17.26 -14.78 -2.40
C THR A 142 -18.16 -15.70 -1.61
N ARG A 143 -18.33 -15.42 -0.31
CA ARG A 143 -19.10 -16.28 0.59
C ARG A 143 -20.24 -15.50 1.27
N ASN A 144 -21.28 -16.22 1.68
CA ASN A 144 -22.36 -15.61 2.44
C ASN A 144 -21.88 -15.22 3.84
N LYS A 145 -22.24 -14.01 4.30
CA LYS A 145 -21.83 -13.53 5.62
C LYS A 145 -22.37 -14.39 6.77
N LYS A 146 -23.57 -14.95 6.62
CA LYS A 146 -24.17 -15.81 7.65
C LYS A 146 -23.38 -17.11 7.82
N GLU A 147 -22.97 -17.71 6.71
CA GLU A 147 -22.19 -18.95 6.70
C GLU A 147 -20.80 -18.72 7.29
N ILE A 148 -20.12 -17.64 6.87
CA ILE A 148 -18.81 -17.29 7.43
C ILE A 148 -18.91 -16.97 8.92
N ALA A 149 -19.91 -16.19 9.34
CA ALA A 149 -20.11 -15.86 10.74
C ALA A 149 -20.32 -17.14 11.57
N ALA A 150 -21.11 -18.10 11.08
CA ALA A 150 -21.26 -19.40 11.72
C ALA A 150 -19.95 -20.20 11.76
N ALA A 151 -19.20 -20.26 10.64
CA ALA A 151 -17.93 -20.98 10.53
C ALA A 151 -16.88 -20.47 11.52
N ILE A 152 -16.78 -19.14 11.69
CA ILE A 152 -15.84 -18.54 12.65
C ILE A 152 -16.42 -18.41 14.06
N GLY A 153 -17.62 -18.96 14.34
CA GLY A 153 -18.27 -18.89 15.65
C GLY A 153 -18.59 -17.47 16.12
N CYS A 154 -18.96 -16.57 15.21
CA CYS A 154 -19.34 -15.19 15.49
C CYS A 154 -20.85 -14.97 15.27
N LYS A 155 -21.49 -14.24 16.16
CA LYS A 155 -22.89 -13.83 15.99
C LYS A 155 -22.97 -12.60 15.07
N MET A 156 -23.91 -12.59 14.13
CA MET A 156 -24.16 -11.43 13.26
C MET A 156 -24.86 -10.30 14.00
N ASN A 157 -24.13 -9.60 14.86
CA ASN A 157 -24.59 -8.45 15.64
C ASN A 157 -23.63 -7.26 15.47
N SER A 158 -23.70 -6.29 16.38
CA SER A 158 -22.78 -5.13 16.39
C SER A 158 -21.32 -5.53 16.47
N THR A 159 -20.97 -6.64 17.13
CA THR A 159 -19.59 -7.17 17.18
C THR A 159 -19.09 -7.58 15.79
N TRP A 160 -19.93 -8.24 14.99
CA TRP A 160 -19.61 -8.58 13.60
C TRP A 160 -19.38 -7.32 12.76
N ALA A 161 -20.28 -6.34 12.83
CA ALA A 161 -20.14 -5.08 12.09
C ALA A 161 -18.88 -4.29 12.51
N ASN A 162 -18.58 -4.25 13.81
CA ASN A 162 -17.39 -3.61 14.36
C ASN A 162 -16.10 -4.32 13.95
N MET A 163 -16.15 -5.61 13.65
CA MET A 163 -15.03 -6.37 13.09
C MET A 163 -14.83 -6.07 11.60
N LEU A 164 -15.91 -6.03 10.80
CA LEU A 164 -15.80 -5.82 9.36
C LEU A 164 -15.39 -4.39 8.97
N THR A 165 -15.87 -3.39 9.71
CA THR A 165 -15.62 -1.97 9.42
C THR A 165 -14.12 -1.61 9.28
N PRO A 166 -13.24 -1.96 10.24
CA PRO A 166 -11.81 -1.68 10.10
C PRO A 166 -11.17 -2.48 8.96
N LEU A 167 -11.58 -3.73 8.73
CA LEU A 167 -11.03 -4.54 7.63
C LEU A 167 -11.35 -3.95 6.25
N LYS A 168 -12.56 -3.41 6.08
CA LYS A 168 -12.95 -2.70 4.86
C LYS A 168 -12.20 -1.38 4.69
N LYS A 169 -12.01 -0.61 5.77
CA LYS A 169 -11.21 0.64 5.73
C LYS A 169 -9.74 0.41 5.37
N LEU A 170 -9.23 -0.79 5.65
CA LEU A 170 -7.87 -1.20 5.33
C LEU A 170 -7.75 -1.81 3.93
N ASP A 171 -8.83 -1.83 3.14
CA ASP A 171 -8.91 -2.49 1.83
C ASP A 171 -8.50 -3.97 1.91
N ILE A 172 -8.80 -4.65 3.02
CA ILE A 172 -8.53 -6.08 3.20
C ILE A 172 -9.71 -6.92 2.69
N ILE A 173 -10.93 -6.46 2.97
CA ILE A 173 -12.16 -7.12 2.55
C ILE A 173 -13.06 -6.15 1.83
N ASP A 174 -13.90 -6.71 0.97
CA ASP A 174 -15.08 -6.06 0.44
C ASP A 174 -16.32 -6.88 0.79
N PHE A 175 -17.45 -6.19 0.87
CA PHE A 175 -18.73 -6.84 1.15
C PHE A 175 -19.90 -5.98 0.66
N ASP A 176 -20.96 -6.67 0.25
CA ASP A 176 -22.26 -6.09 -0.11
C ASP A 176 -23.27 -6.28 1.03
N ARG A 177 -24.57 -6.45 0.75
CA ARG A 177 -25.57 -6.73 1.79
C ARG A 177 -25.40 -8.13 2.39
N GLU A 178 -25.15 -9.16 1.58
CA GLU A 178 -25.27 -10.58 1.94
C GLU A 178 -23.94 -11.34 1.87
N THR A 179 -23.00 -10.88 1.06
CA THR A 179 -21.76 -11.58 0.75
C THR A 179 -20.52 -10.78 1.17
N ILE A 180 -19.40 -11.48 1.29
CA ILE A 180 -18.09 -10.96 1.70
C ILE A 180 -16.98 -11.69 0.94
N TRP A 181 -15.92 -10.97 0.59
CA TRP A 181 -14.73 -11.51 -0.08
C TRP A 181 -13.46 -10.71 0.31
N LEU A 182 -12.28 -11.30 0.10
CA LEU A 182 -11.02 -10.56 0.19
C LEU A 182 -10.90 -9.59 -1.00
N ALA A 183 -10.41 -8.38 -0.75
CA ALA A 183 -10.19 -7.37 -1.78
C ALA A 183 -9.14 -7.83 -2.80
N ASP A 184 -9.18 -7.28 -4.02
CA ASP A 184 -8.25 -7.66 -5.10
C ASP A 184 -6.78 -7.41 -4.73
N ASP A 185 -6.52 -6.38 -3.90
CA ASP A 185 -5.19 -6.07 -3.37
C ASP A 185 -4.63 -7.22 -2.50
N MET A 186 -5.46 -8.16 -2.04
CA MET A 186 -5.07 -9.35 -1.28
C MET A 186 -4.58 -10.52 -2.14
N PHE A 187 -4.66 -10.42 -3.47
CA PHE A 187 -4.16 -11.42 -4.41
C PHE A 187 -3.16 -10.81 -5.41
N PRO A 188 -2.05 -10.27 -4.91
CA PRO A 188 -1.12 -9.54 -5.76
C PRO A 188 -0.26 -10.47 -6.63
N VAL A 189 -0.11 -11.74 -6.25
CA VAL A 189 0.61 -12.78 -7.01
C VAL A 189 -0.40 -13.67 -7.74
N GLY A 190 -0.24 -13.88 -9.05
CA GLY A 190 -1.09 -14.81 -9.83
C GLY A 190 -2.56 -14.42 -9.99
N GLY A 191 -3.02 -13.34 -9.33
CA GLY A 191 -4.42 -12.91 -9.34
C GLY A 191 -5.30 -13.71 -8.39
N ARG A 192 -6.58 -13.32 -8.31
CA ARG A 192 -7.57 -14.01 -7.49
C ARG A 192 -7.71 -15.45 -8.00
N PRO A 193 -7.62 -16.48 -7.13
CA PRO A 193 -7.84 -17.86 -7.53
C PRO A 193 -9.21 -17.99 -8.21
N THR A 194 -9.20 -18.20 -9.52
CA THR A 194 -10.42 -18.52 -10.27
C THR A 194 -10.51 -20.04 -10.33
N LEU A 195 -11.65 -20.59 -9.90
CA LEU A 195 -11.91 -22.01 -10.07
C LEU A 195 -11.95 -22.34 -11.56
N LYS A 196 -11.09 -23.27 -11.98
CA LYS A 196 -11.40 -24.19 -13.08
C LYS A 196 -12.39 -25.22 -12.59
#